data_AF-A0A3M1G841-F1
#
_entry.id   AF-A0A3M1G841-F1
#
_cell.length_a   1.000
_cell.length_b   1.000
_cell.length_c   1.000
_cell.angle_alpha   90.00
_cell.angle_beta   90.00
_cell.angle_gamma   90.00
#
_symmetry.space_group_name_H-M   'P 1'
#
loop_
_entity.id
_entity.type
_entity.pdbx_description
1 polymer ?
#
loop_
_entity_poly.entity_id
_entity_poly.type
_entity_poly.pdbx_seq_one_letter_code
_entity_poly.pdbx_strand_id
1 'polypeptide(L)'
;MCLLIAVFLIIKANPGLGLPKYSDLYPYLVDLKGWEASAPTGMNMSGPSGEIVNVERHYKKGEATLNVSILSGVGAYSAWTPFSMGITLDSPDTFMKTLSIEGYPAGVNHNKKEGSGVVVVLISAAETNSVALVIDYKGIPPEDALSIARQFPLKQIEGAFK
;
A
#
# COMPACT_ATOMS: atom_id res chain seq x y z
N MET A 1 6.48 -12.07 59.44
CA MET A 1 5.67 -10.89 59.04
C MET A 1 5.85 -10.72 57.54
N CYS A 2 5.02 -11.38 56.74
CA CYS A 2 5.06 -11.33 55.27
C CYS A 2 4.19 -10.16 54.79
N LEU A 3 4.74 -9.21 54.04
CA LEU A 3 3.96 -8.17 53.39
C LEU A 3 4.12 -8.31 51.87
N LEU A 4 2.97 -8.54 51.22
CA LEU A 4 2.83 -8.82 49.80
C LEU A 4 3.32 -7.67 48.92
N ILE A 5 4.07 -8.00 47.87
CA ILE A 5 4.32 -7.12 46.73
C ILE A 5 3.13 -7.27 45.78
N ALA A 6 2.28 -6.25 45.71
CA ALA A 6 1.20 -6.18 44.73
C ALA A 6 1.78 -5.75 43.38
N VAL A 7 2.04 -6.71 42.49
CA VAL A 7 2.37 -6.46 41.09
C VAL A 7 1.08 -6.09 40.35
N PHE A 8 0.89 -4.81 40.06
CA PHE A 8 -0.14 -4.34 39.13
C PHE A 8 0.30 -4.69 37.71
N LEU A 9 -0.12 -5.86 37.22
CA LEU A 9 -0.11 -6.17 35.79
C LEU A 9 -1.14 -5.28 35.10
N ILE A 10 -0.67 -4.19 34.47
CA ILE A 10 -1.49 -3.44 33.53
C ILE A 10 -1.66 -4.32 32.29
N ILE A 11 -2.74 -5.09 32.25
CA ILE A 11 -3.21 -5.75 31.04
C ILE A 11 -3.61 -4.63 30.08
N LYS A 12 -2.77 -4.33 29.09
CA LYS A 12 -3.20 -3.53 27.95
C LYS A 12 -4.27 -4.34 27.22
N ALA A 13 -5.52 -3.93 27.36
CA ALA A 13 -6.62 -4.43 26.53
C ALA A 13 -6.21 -4.21 25.07
N ASN A 14 -6.04 -5.30 24.33
CA ASN A 14 -5.73 -5.27 22.91
C ASN A 14 -7.01 -4.84 22.19
N PRO A 15 -7.10 -3.63 21.61
CA PRO A 15 -8.33 -3.20 20.98
C PRO A 15 -8.47 -3.93 19.63
N GLY A 16 -9.27 -5.00 19.64
CA GLY A 16 -10.07 -5.46 18.49
C GLY A 16 -9.35 -6.32 17.44
N LEU A 17 -9.93 -7.49 17.17
CA LEU A 17 -9.80 -8.25 15.92
C LEU A 17 -10.41 -7.46 14.73
N GLY A 18 -9.88 -6.28 14.42
CA GLY A 18 -10.38 -5.40 13.37
C GLY A 18 -9.25 -4.75 12.60
N LEU A 19 -9.53 -4.32 11.36
CA LEU A 19 -8.55 -3.59 10.56
C LEU A 19 -8.18 -2.25 11.24
N PRO A 20 -6.96 -1.72 11.01
CA PRO A 20 -6.55 -0.42 11.54
C PRO A 20 -7.48 0.69 11.06
N LYS A 21 -7.57 1.78 11.81
CA LYS A 21 -8.26 2.97 11.29
C LYS A 21 -7.43 3.56 10.15
N TYR A 22 -8.08 4.12 9.14
CA TYR A 22 -7.38 4.73 8.00
C TYR A 22 -6.39 5.81 8.45
N SER A 23 -6.72 6.57 9.49
CA SER A 23 -5.88 7.62 10.05
C SER A 23 -4.59 7.08 10.69
N ASP A 24 -4.62 5.85 11.20
CA ASP A 24 -3.46 5.21 11.81
C ASP A 24 -2.40 4.84 10.76
N LEU A 25 -2.80 4.80 9.48
CA LEU A 25 -1.93 4.50 8.35
C LEU A 25 -1.26 5.73 7.74
N TYR A 26 -1.68 6.95 8.11
CA TYR A 26 -1.13 8.20 7.58
C TYR A 26 0.40 8.32 7.72
N PRO A 27 1.03 7.91 8.84
CA PRO A 27 2.48 7.97 8.97
C PRO A 27 3.26 7.11 7.96
N TYR A 28 2.62 6.11 7.34
CA TYR A 28 3.25 5.25 6.34
C TYR A 28 3.26 5.86 4.93
N LEU A 29 2.45 6.89 4.68
CA LEU A 29 2.48 7.67 3.45
C LEU A 29 3.54 8.78 3.57
N VAL A 30 4.80 8.35 3.51
CA VAL A 30 6.00 9.16 3.78
C VAL A 30 6.19 10.31 2.80
N ASP A 31 6.90 11.35 3.22
CA ASP A 31 7.32 12.41 2.31
C ASP A 31 8.38 11.90 1.32
N LEU A 32 8.21 12.22 0.04
CA LEU A 32 9.13 11.85 -1.02
C LEU A 32 10.03 13.03 -1.37
N LYS A 33 11.35 12.83 -1.34
CA LYS A 33 12.32 13.91 -1.58
C LYS A 33 12.09 14.54 -2.96
N GLY A 34 11.86 15.85 -2.97
CA GLY A 34 11.65 16.63 -4.19
C GLY A 34 10.23 16.51 -4.78
N TRP A 35 9.28 15.93 -4.04
CA TRP A 35 7.86 15.95 -4.35
C TRP A 35 7.11 16.81 -3.33
N GLU A 36 6.14 17.57 -3.80
CA GLU A 36 5.14 18.23 -2.96
C GLU A 36 4.00 17.25 -2.69
N ALA A 37 3.54 17.15 -1.45
CA ALA A 37 2.54 16.16 -1.06
C ALA A 37 1.31 16.82 -0.43
N SER A 38 0.12 16.33 -0.76
CA SER A 38 -1.12 16.72 -0.10
C SER A 38 -1.19 16.18 1.33
N ALA A 39 -2.18 16.62 2.11
CA ALA A 39 -2.59 15.86 3.29
C ALA A 39 -3.11 14.47 2.84
N PRO A 40 -2.83 13.40 3.60
CA PRO A 40 -3.42 12.10 3.33
C PRO A 40 -4.92 12.11 3.65
N THR A 41 -5.68 11.33 2.91
CA THR A 41 -7.12 11.13 3.07
C THR A 41 -7.42 9.64 3.12
N GLY A 42 -8.55 9.24 3.71
CA GLY A 42 -8.87 7.83 3.77
C GLY A 42 -10.23 7.54 4.39
N MET A 43 -10.57 6.26 4.41
CA MET A 43 -11.81 5.75 4.96
C MET A 43 -11.66 4.30 5.44
N ASN A 44 -12.41 3.97 6.48
CA ASN A 44 -12.76 2.59 6.82
C ASN A 44 -14.18 2.35 6.30
N MET A 45 -14.45 1.17 5.76
CA MET A 45 -15.78 0.77 5.31
C MET A 45 -16.04 -0.67 5.69
N SER A 46 -17.22 -0.91 6.25
CA SER A 46 -17.71 -2.25 6.60
C SER A 46 -18.91 -2.58 5.71
N GLY A 47 -18.94 -3.77 5.11
CA GLY A 47 -20.04 -4.18 4.25
C GLY A 47 -20.11 -5.69 4.01
N PRO A 48 -21.04 -6.17 3.17
CA PRO A 48 -21.20 -7.60 2.86
C PRO A 48 -19.94 -8.25 2.30
N SER A 49 -19.08 -7.46 1.65
CA SER A 49 -17.81 -7.90 1.07
C SER A 49 -16.64 -7.90 2.08
N GLY A 50 -16.91 -7.63 3.35
CA GLY A 50 -15.91 -7.56 4.42
C GLY A 50 -15.54 -6.13 4.84
N GLU A 51 -14.43 -6.04 5.58
CA GLU A 51 -13.86 -4.79 6.06
C GLU A 51 -12.83 -4.26 5.06
N ILE A 52 -12.85 -2.95 4.82
CA ILE A 52 -11.97 -2.28 3.88
C ILE A 52 -11.36 -1.06 4.56
N VAL A 53 -10.07 -0.87 4.34
CA VAL A 53 -9.33 0.34 4.65
C VAL A 53 -8.72 0.84 3.36
N ASN A 54 -8.94 2.11 3.07
CA ASN A 54 -8.25 2.83 2.01
C ASN A 54 -7.67 4.10 2.60
N VAL A 55 -6.39 4.34 2.34
CA VAL A 55 -5.76 5.63 2.56
C VAL A 55 -4.98 5.99 1.31
N GLU A 56 -5.03 7.25 0.92
CA GLU A 56 -4.28 7.78 -0.22
C GLU A 56 -3.58 9.10 0.12
N ARG A 57 -2.52 9.40 -0.63
CA ARG A 57 -1.83 10.69 -0.61
C ARG A 57 -1.34 11.02 -2.01
N HIS A 58 -1.56 12.27 -2.42
CA HIS A 58 -1.15 12.76 -3.72
C HIS A 58 0.20 13.44 -3.64
N TYR A 59 1.03 13.22 -4.66
CA TYR A 59 2.34 13.84 -4.80
C TYR A 59 2.48 14.50 -6.17
N LYS A 60 3.16 15.64 -6.23
CA LYS A 60 3.45 16.38 -7.46
C LYS A 60 4.92 16.81 -7.52
N LYS A 61 5.52 16.72 -8.71
CA LYS A 61 6.86 17.22 -9.00
C LYS A 61 6.90 17.78 -10.42
N GLY A 62 6.79 19.10 -10.56
CA GLY A 62 6.56 19.71 -11.87
C GLY A 62 5.26 19.19 -12.48
N GLU A 63 5.34 18.63 -13.69
CA GLU A 63 4.19 18.01 -14.38
C GLU A 63 3.95 16.55 -13.98
N ALA A 64 4.87 15.92 -13.24
CA ALA A 64 4.72 14.55 -12.78
C ALA A 64 3.78 14.46 -11.57
N THR A 65 2.98 13.40 -11.51
CA THR A 65 2.01 13.16 -10.43
C THR A 65 2.04 11.71 -9.97
N LEU A 66 1.81 11.50 -8.67
CA LEU A 66 1.57 10.20 -8.06
C LEU A 66 0.28 10.24 -7.24
N ASN A 67 -0.50 9.16 -7.28
CA ASN A 67 -1.42 8.82 -6.21
C ASN A 67 -0.92 7.55 -5.54
N VAL A 68 -0.55 7.63 -4.26
CA VAL A 68 -0.10 6.47 -3.49
C VAL A 68 -1.21 6.07 -2.54
N SER A 69 -1.67 4.83 -2.64
CA SER A 69 -2.70 4.27 -1.81
C SER A 69 -2.23 3.04 -1.03
N ILE A 70 -2.66 2.89 0.22
CA ILE A 70 -2.62 1.61 0.95
C ILE A 70 -4.04 1.09 0.99
N LEU A 71 -4.24 -0.06 0.36
CA LEU A 71 -5.54 -0.71 0.23
C LEU A 71 -5.59 -1.97 1.09
N SER A 72 -6.76 -2.28 1.63
CA SER A 72 -7.06 -3.59 2.21
C SER A 72 -8.35 -4.21 1.66
N GLY A 73 -8.50 -5.51 1.84
CA GLY A 73 -9.68 -6.27 1.42
C GLY A 73 -9.78 -6.39 -0.10
N VAL A 74 -11.01 -6.26 -0.62
CA VAL A 74 -11.29 -6.46 -2.06
C VAL A 74 -10.53 -5.49 -2.96
N GLY A 75 -10.29 -4.25 -2.51
CA GLY A 75 -9.54 -3.26 -3.30
C GLY A 75 -8.09 -3.69 -3.55
N ALA A 76 -7.42 -4.21 -2.51
CA ALA A 76 -6.07 -4.75 -2.63
C ALA A 76 -6.02 -5.99 -3.54
N TYR A 77 -6.99 -6.90 -3.37
CA TYR A 77 -7.11 -8.10 -4.21
C TYR A 77 -7.31 -7.74 -5.69
N SER A 78 -8.23 -6.82 -5.99
CA SER A 78 -8.50 -6.38 -7.35
C SER A 78 -7.31 -5.66 -7.99
N ALA A 79 -6.59 -4.83 -7.22
CA ALA A 79 -5.37 -4.17 -7.72
C ALA A 79 -4.26 -5.18 -8.07
N TRP A 80 -4.13 -6.26 -7.30
CA TRP A 80 -3.13 -7.31 -7.56
C TRP A 80 -3.52 -8.27 -8.69
N THR A 81 -4.81 -8.51 -8.90
CA THR A 81 -5.33 -9.55 -9.81
C THR A 81 -4.66 -9.58 -11.20
N PRO A 82 -4.43 -8.45 -11.89
CA PRO A 82 -3.76 -8.45 -13.21
C PRO A 82 -2.35 -9.05 -13.21
N PHE A 83 -1.66 -9.04 -12.07
CA PHE A 83 -0.29 -9.52 -11.90
C PHE A 83 -0.21 -10.95 -11.37
N SER A 84 -1.32 -11.54 -10.93
CA SER A 84 -1.38 -12.86 -10.30
C SER A 84 -0.82 -13.99 -11.16
N MET A 85 -0.90 -13.86 -12.50
CA MET A 85 -0.42 -14.85 -13.46
C MET A 85 1.09 -14.82 -13.70
N GLY A 86 1.83 -13.83 -13.16
CA GLY A 86 3.29 -13.77 -13.32
C GLY A 86 3.77 -13.40 -14.73
N ILE A 87 2.91 -12.87 -15.57
CA ILE A 87 3.22 -12.61 -16.99
C ILE A 87 4.13 -11.37 -17.13
N THR A 88 5.03 -11.41 -18.10
CA THR A 88 5.74 -10.24 -18.61
C THR A 88 5.26 -9.96 -20.03
N LEU A 89 4.87 -8.71 -20.29
CA LEU A 89 4.43 -8.22 -21.59
C LEU A 89 5.22 -6.96 -21.93
N ASP A 90 5.84 -6.94 -23.10
CA ASP A 90 6.48 -5.75 -23.63
C ASP A 90 6.04 -5.59 -25.09
N SER A 91 5.16 -4.63 -25.33
CA SER A 91 4.64 -4.28 -26.65
C SER A 91 4.95 -2.81 -26.95
N PRO A 92 4.72 -2.33 -28.19
CA PRO A 92 4.86 -0.90 -28.51
C PRO A 92 3.99 0.01 -27.63
N ASP A 93 2.87 -0.51 -27.11
CA ASP A 93 1.85 0.27 -26.40
C ASP A 93 1.94 0.11 -24.87
N THR A 94 2.33 -1.07 -24.39
CA THR A 94 2.26 -1.42 -22.97
C THR A 94 3.51 -2.15 -22.52
N PHE A 95 3.93 -1.87 -21.30
CA PHE A 95 4.89 -2.66 -20.56
C PHE A 95 4.23 -3.18 -19.27
N MET A 96 4.25 -4.48 -19.06
CA MET A 96 3.78 -5.12 -17.84
C MET A 96 4.82 -6.13 -17.36
N LYS A 97 5.12 -6.12 -16.08
CA LYS A 97 6.09 -7.04 -15.48
C LYS A 97 5.74 -7.33 -14.04
N THR A 98 5.95 -8.59 -13.65
CA THR A 98 5.99 -8.98 -12.24
C THR A 98 7.43 -9.06 -11.73
N LEU A 99 7.63 -8.66 -10.48
CA LEU A 99 8.93 -8.62 -9.81
C LEU A 99 8.71 -8.73 -8.29
N SER A 100 9.76 -8.48 -7.51
CA SER A 100 9.67 -8.35 -6.06
C SER A 100 10.27 -7.03 -5.58
N ILE A 101 9.68 -6.48 -4.50
CA ILE A 101 10.18 -5.32 -3.77
C ILE A 101 10.32 -5.73 -2.31
N GLU A 102 11.55 -5.75 -1.80
CA GLU A 102 11.86 -6.14 -0.40
C GLU A 102 11.29 -7.51 0.02
N GLY A 103 11.18 -8.45 -0.93
CA GLY A 103 10.61 -9.78 -0.70
C GLY A 103 9.09 -9.87 -0.89
N TYR A 104 8.40 -8.76 -1.07
CA TYR A 104 6.97 -8.72 -1.41
C TYR A 104 6.76 -8.87 -2.91
N PRO A 105 5.78 -9.68 -3.38
CA PRO A 105 5.39 -9.71 -4.78
C PRO A 105 4.95 -8.32 -5.25
N ALA A 106 5.43 -7.93 -6.43
CA ALA A 106 5.10 -6.64 -7.01
C ALA A 106 4.84 -6.76 -8.52
N GLY A 107 4.05 -5.84 -9.04
CA GLY A 107 3.66 -5.74 -10.43
C GLY A 107 3.76 -4.30 -10.89
N VAL A 108 4.18 -4.10 -12.13
CA VAL A 108 4.12 -2.80 -12.80
C VAL A 108 3.39 -2.97 -14.12
N ASN A 109 2.48 -2.05 -14.41
CA ASN A 109 1.88 -1.86 -15.71
C ASN A 109 2.11 -0.41 -16.13
N HIS A 110 2.50 -0.19 -17.38
CA HIS A 110 2.85 1.10 -17.95
C HIS A 110 2.26 1.24 -19.34
N ASN A 111 1.52 2.32 -19.57
CA ASN A 111 1.06 2.75 -20.88
C ASN A 111 2.10 3.69 -21.49
N LYS A 112 2.80 3.23 -22.53
CA LYS A 112 3.90 3.96 -23.18
C LYS A 112 3.41 5.20 -23.94
N LYS A 113 2.16 5.19 -24.42
CA LYS A 113 1.56 6.33 -25.14
C LYS A 113 1.19 7.45 -24.19
N GLU A 114 0.67 7.11 -23.02
CA GLU A 114 0.20 8.09 -22.04
C GLU A 114 1.29 8.53 -21.06
N GLY A 115 2.41 7.80 -20.97
CA GLY A 115 3.45 8.05 -19.98
C GLY A 115 2.93 7.90 -18.56
N SER A 116 2.04 6.94 -18.34
CA SER A 116 1.33 6.68 -17.09
C SER A 116 1.32 5.19 -16.77
N GLY A 117 1.04 4.85 -15.53
CA GLY A 117 0.93 3.45 -15.14
C GLY A 117 0.63 3.26 -13.67
N VAL A 118 0.70 2.01 -13.23
CA VAL A 118 0.48 1.60 -11.86
C VAL A 118 1.59 0.64 -11.41
N VAL A 119 2.08 0.84 -10.20
CA VAL A 119 2.87 -0.16 -9.46
C VAL A 119 2.00 -0.69 -8.33
N VAL A 120 1.93 -2.01 -8.18
CA VAL A 120 1.24 -2.66 -7.07
C VAL A 120 2.24 -3.53 -6.33
N VAL A 121 2.33 -3.37 -5.01
CA VAL A 121 3.11 -4.23 -4.11
C VAL A 121 2.13 -4.96 -3.21
N LEU A 122 2.05 -6.28 -3.36
CA LEU A 122 1.22 -7.13 -2.53
C LEU A 122 1.92 -7.38 -1.19
N ILE A 123 1.42 -6.73 -0.14
CA ILE A 123 1.98 -6.79 1.21
C ILE A 123 1.52 -8.07 1.93
N SER A 124 0.24 -8.41 1.79
CA SER A 124 -0.32 -9.68 2.27
C SER A 124 -1.39 -10.19 1.32
N ALA A 125 -1.42 -11.52 1.13
CA ALA A 125 -2.42 -12.20 0.34
C ALA A 125 -3.37 -12.96 1.25
N ALA A 126 -4.62 -12.52 1.31
CA ALA A 126 -5.71 -13.24 1.97
C ALA A 126 -7.01 -12.97 1.22
N GLU A 127 -7.85 -13.99 1.04
CA GLU A 127 -9.05 -13.90 0.19
C GLU A 127 -9.95 -12.71 0.54
N THR A 128 -10.09 -12.38 1.83
CA THR A 128 -10.93 -11.28 2.31
C THR A 128 -10.16 -10.12 2.95
N ASN A 129 -8.85 -10.28 3.19
CA ASN A 129 -8.02 -9.33 3.96
C ASN A 129 -6.67 -9.07 3.29
N SER A 130 -6.60 -9.11 1.96
CA SER A 130 -5.38 -8.75 1.23
C SER A 130 -4.99 -7.31 1.54
N VAL A 131 -3.69 -7.01 1.55
CA VAL A 131 -3.16 -5.66 1.74
C VAL A 131 -2.19 -5.36 0.60
N ALA A 132 -2.32 -4.17 0.00
CA ALA A 132 -1.47 -3.74 -1.09
C ALA A 132 -1.09 -2.26 -0.97
N LEU A 133 0.15 -1.94 -1.36
CA LEU A 133 0.53 -0.58 -1.71
C LEU A 133 0.34 -0.40 -3.22
N VAL A 134 -0.38 0.63 -3.62
CA VAL A 134 -0.68 0.96 -5.02
C VAL A 134 -0.14 2.35 -5.31
N ILE A 135 0.58 2.50 -6.42
CA ILE A 135 1.12 3.78 -6.88
C ILE A 135 0.69 3.99 -8.32
N ASP A 136 -0.35 4.80 -8.51
CA ASP A 136 -0.70 5.35 -9.81
C ASP A 136 0.26 6.50 -10.11
N TYR A 137 0.86 6.52 -11.30
CA TYR A 137 1.83 7.53 -11.67
C TYR A 137 1.60 8.05 -13.08
N LYS A 138 2.04 9.29 -13.31
CA LYS A 138 2.06 9.92 -14.63
C LYS A 138 3.26 10.86 -14.75
N GLY A 139 3.85 10.90 -15.94
CA GLY A 139 4.96 11.81 -16.25
C GLY A 139 6.31 11.34 -15.71
N ILE A 140 6.43 10.08 -15.28
CA ILE A 140 7.70 9.45 -14.89
C ILE A 140 7.83 8.06 -15.54
N PRO A 141 9.06 7.58 -15.76
CA PRO A 141 9.29 6.22 -16.25
C PRO A 141 8.97 5.17 -15.17
N PRO A 142 8.62 3.92 -15.55
CA PRO A 142 8.25 2.87 -14.60
C PRO A 142 9.36 2.55 -13.58
N GLU A 143 10.63 2.73 -13.94
CA GLU A 143 11.79 2.52 -13.08
C GLU A 143 11.83 3.49 -11.91
N ASP A 144 11.41 4.74 -12.14
CA ASP A 144 11.29 5.76 -11.10
C ASP A 144 10.13 5.44 -10.17
N ALA A 145 8.98 5.01 -10.73
CA ALA A 145 7.83 4.57 -9.93
C ALA A 145 8.19 3.37 -9.02
N LEU A 146 8.95 2.39 -9.55
CA LEU A 146 9.46 1.26 -8.78
C LEU A 146 10.47 1.70 -7.71
N SER A 147 11.31 2.70 -8.01
CA SER A 147 12.26 3.26 -7.04
C SER A 147 11.55 4.04 -5.93
N ILE A 148 10.41 4.65 -6.22
CA ILE A 148 9.54 5.30 -5.25
C ILE A 148 8.84 4.26 -4.37
N ALA A 149 8.33 3.16 -4.94
CA ALA A 149 7.71 2.09 -4.16
C ALA A 149 8.64 1.52 -3.07
N ARG A 150 9.95 1.46 -3.32
CA ARG A 150 10.99 1.04 -2.35
C ARG A 150 11.21 1.99 -1.18
N GLN A 151 10.68 3.20 -1.23
CA GLN A 151 10.82 4.18 -0.13
C GLN A 151 9.75 4.02 0.93
N PHE A 152 8.68 3.27 0.64
CA PHE A 152 7.58 3.05 1.57
C PHE A 152 7.93 1.95 2.58
N PRO A 153 7.52 2.09 3.85
CA PRO A 153 7.89 1.16 4.90
C PRO A 153 7.03 -0.11 4.88
N LEU A 154 7.18 -0.96 3.85
CA LEU A 154 6.31 -2.10 3.56
C LEU A 154 6.08 -3.04 4.75
N LYS A 155 7.16 -3.35 5.49
CA LYS A 155 7.09 -4.21 6.69
C LYS A 155 6.33 -3.57 7.85
N GLN A 156 6.37 -2.25 7.98
CA GLN A 156 5.63 -1.53 9.02
C GLN A 156 4.15 -1.46 8.66
N ILE A 157 3.85 -1.25 7.36
CA ILE A 157 2.48 -1.34 6.84
C ILE A 157 1.94 -2.74 7.13
N GLU A 158 2.66 -3.81 6.79
CA GLU A 158 2.25 -5.18 7.10
C GLU A 158 1.94 -5.38 8.60
N GLY A 159 2.78 -4.83 9.48
CA GLY A 159 2.59 -4.90 10.93
C GLY A 159 1.36 -4.16 11.45
N ALA A 160 0.87 -3.15 10.73
CA ALA A 160 -0.35 -2.42 11.11
C ALA A 160 -1.64 -3.22 10.85
N PHE A 161 -1.57 -4.30 10.07
CA PHE A 161 -2.70 -5.17 9.73
C PHE A 161 -2.66 -6.54 10.43
N LYS A 162 -1.78 -6.71 11.44
CA LYS A 162 -1.62 -7.94 12.24
C LYS A 162 -2.00 -7.70 13.69
#